data_AF-A0AA41SFF7-F1
#
_entry.id   AF-A0AA41SFF7-F1
#
_cell.length_a   1.000
_cell.length_b   1.000
_cell.length_c   1.000
_cell.angle_alpha   90.00
_cell.angle_beta   90.00
_cell.angle_gamma   90.00
#
_symmetry.space_group_name_H-M   'P 1'
#
loop_
_entity.id
_entity.type
_entity.pdbx_description
1 polymer ?
#
loop_
_entity_poly.entity_id
_entity_poly.type
_entity_poly.pdbx_seq_one_letter_code
_entity_poly.pdbx_strand_id
1 'polypeptide(L)'
;DVFILDDCQKKAALSIAGAIFRSKKSHWKSEGYKLSNTHAQNLASKPDALTEGQWKGLVNHWDDKETQKRAAENAEHRKQQKVKHTMGKKNVARCVAELAEENGGNPPTEGDVFIKPM
;
A
#
# COMPACT_ATOMS: atom_id res chain seq x y z
N ASP A 1 -26.11 12.79 -14.60
CA ASP A 1 -25.47 11.48 -14.88
C ASP A 1 -25.05 10.75 -13.63
N VAL A 2 -25.79 9.71 -13.28
CA VAL A 2 -25.35 8.73 -12.28
C VAL A 2 -24.66 7.62 -13.06
N PHE A 3 -23.33 7.56 -12.99
CA PHE A 3 -22.56 6.48 -13.59
C PHE A 3 -22.93 5.18 -12.85
N ILE A 4 -23.76 4.34 -13.47
CA ILE A 4 -24.03 3.00 -12.97
C ILE A 4 -22.81 2.14 -13.32
N LEU A 5 -21.88 2.06 -12.38
CA LEU A 5 -20.73 1.16 -12.45
C LEU A 5 -21.19 -0.26 -12.12
N ASP A 6 -20.70 -1.25 -12.86
CA ASP A 6 -20.84 -2.64 -12.45
C ASP A 6 -19.98 -2.92 -11.19
N ASP A 7 -20.26 -4.02 -10.49
CA ASP A 7 -19.57 -4.31 -9.22
C ASP A 7 -18.06 -4.60 -9.39
N CYS A 8 -17.63 -5.09 -10.56
CA CYS A 8 -16.21 -5.29 -10.88
C CYS A 8 -15.51 -3.94 -11.03
N GLN A 9 -16.12 -3.00 -11.75
CA GLN A 9 -15.64 -1.64 -11.95
C GLN A 9 -15.64 -0.84 -10.64
N LYS A 10 -16.65 -1.01 -9.78
CA LYS A 10 -16.67 -0.42 -8.42
C LYS A 10 -15.49 -0.91 -7.59
N LYS A 11 -15.22 -2.22 -7.61
CA LYS A 11 -14.09 -2.82 -6.88
C LYS A 11 -12.76 -2.27 -7.38
N ALA A 12 -12.58 -2.17 -8.69
CA ALA A 12 -11.38 -1.58 -9.30
C ALA A 12 -11.22 -0.10 -8.90
N ALA A 13 -12.28 0.70 -9.00
CA ALA A 13 -12.27 2.11 -8.62
C ALA A 13 -11.94 2.31 -7.14
N LEU A 14 -12.54 1.54 -6.24
CA LEU A 14 -12.25 1.58 -4.80
C LEU A 14 -10.81 1.17 -4.49
N SER A 15 -10.26 0.19 -5.22
CA SER A 15 -8.87 -0.22 -5.08
C SER A 15 -7.91 0.93 -5.41
N ILE A 16 -8.15 1.62 -6.54
CA ILE A 16 -7.37 2.77 -6.99
C ILE A 16 -7.50 3.92 -5.99
N ALA A 17 -8.72 4.30 -5.62
CA ALA A 17 -8.98 5.36 -4.65
C ALA A 17 -8.32 5.06 -3.30
N GLY A 18 -8.39 3.80 -2.84
CA GLY A 18 -7.71 3.33 -1.64
C GLY A 18 -6.20 3.44 -1.72
N ALA A 19 -5.59 3.13 -2.87
CA ALA A 19 -4.15 3.29 -3.07
C ALA A 19 -3.71 4.76 -3.01
N ILE A 20 -4.45 5.65 -3.68
CA ILE A 20 -4.21 7.10 -3.64
C ILE A 20 -4.35 7.61 -2.20
N PHE A 21 -5.40 7.21 -1.49
CA PHE A 21 -5.62 7.60 -0.11
C PHE A 21 -4.49 7.13 0.82
N ARG A 22 -4.03 5.87 0.69
CA ARG A 22 -2.91 5.35 1.50
C ARG A 22 -1.63 6.16 1.30
N SER A 23 -1.32 6.52 0.05
CA SER A 23 -0.17 7.36 -0.27
C SER A 23 -0.29 8.75 0.37
N LYS A 24 -1.42 9.44 0.17
CA LYS A 24 -1.69 10.75 0.79
C LYS A 24 -1.66 10.71 2.31
N LYS A 25 -2.28 9.70 2.92
CA LYS A 25 -2.27 9.48 4.38
C LYS A 25 -0.86 9.34 4.93
N SER A 26 0.03 8.62 4.22
CA SER A 26 1.43 8.51 4.61
C SER A 26 2.14 9.85 4.57
N HIS A 27 1.89 10.65 3.52
CA HIS A 27 2.46 11.99 3.37
C HIS A 27 2.01 12.93 4.50
N TRP A 28 0.71 13.00 4.77
CA TRP A 28 0.18 13.81 5.88
C TRP A 28 0.72 13.39 7.23
N LYS A 29 0.92 12.08 7.45
CA LYS A 29 1.55 11.58 8.67
C LYS A 29 2.98 12.12 8.81
N SER A 30 3.78 12.08 7.73
CA SER A 30 5.16 12.59 7.77
C SER A 30 5.26 14.10 7.95
N GLU A 31 4.26 14.84 7.49
CA GLU A 31 4.23 16.30 7.55
C GLU A 31 3.85 16.81 8.95
N GLY A 32 2.81 16.23 9.55
CA GLY A 32 2.17 16.78 10.75
C GLY A 32 2.16 15.91 12.00
N TYR A 33 2.50 14.62 11.92
CA TYR A 33 2.38 13.69 13.04
C TYR A 33 3.73 13.16 13.51
N LYS A 34 4.02 13.33 14.80
CA LYS A 34 5.18 12.71 15.45
C LYS A 34 4.73 11.94 16.69
N LEU A 35 5.24 10.71 16.82
CA LEU A 35 4.94 9.87 17.98
C LEU A 35 5.52 10.45 19.29
N SER A 36 6.57 11.25 19.21
CA SER A 36 7.18 11.94 20.35
C SER A 36 6.37 13.15 20.85
N ASN A 37 5.42 13.64 20.04
CA ASN A 37 4.65 14.82 20.38
C ASN A 37 3.43 14.45 21.24
N THR A 38 2.97 15.41 22.03
CA THR A 38 1.70 15.28 22.75
C THR A 38 0.53 15.32 21.76
N HIS A 39 -0.58 14.65 22.09
CA HIS A 39 -1.81 14.64 21.27
C HIS A 39 -2.24 16.04 20.81
N ALA A 40 -2.24 17.03 21.71
CA ALA A 40 -2.59 18.41 21.39
C ALA A 40 -1.63 19.07 20.38
N GLN A 41 -0.33 18.76 20.46
CA GLN A 41 0.67 19.27 19.52
C GLN A 41 0.48 18.66 18.13
N ASN A 42 0.14 17.37 18.06
CA ASN A 42 -0.19 16.70 16.80
C ASN A 42 -1.48 17.25 16.18
N LEU A 43 -2.51 17.55 16.98
CA LEU A 43 -3.73 18.20 16.48
C LEU A 43 -3.46 19.60 15.91
N ALA A 44 -2.58 20.38 16.54
CA ALA A 44 -2.19 21.71 16.06
C ALA A 44 -1.36 21.67 14.77
N SER A 45 -0.62 20.59 14.53
CA SER A 45 0.26 20.40 13.36
C SER A 45 -0.51 19.91 12.12
N LYS A 46 -1.70 20.48 11.88
CA LYS A 46 -2.60 20.07 10.81
C LYS A 46 -2.06 20.49 9.43
N PRO A 47 -1.96 19.56 8.45
CA PRO A 47 -1.69 19.92 7.05
C PRO A 47 -2.80 20.78 6.43
N ASP A 48 -2.44 21.68 5.51
CA ASP A 48 -3.40 22.58 4.85
C ASP A 48 -4.44 21.83 4.00
N ALA A 49 -4.04 20.69 3.44
CA ALA A 49 -4.88 19.87 2.58
C ALA A 49 -6.07 19.17 3.28
N LEU A 50 -6.15 19.23 4.62
CA LEU A 50 -7.15 18.53 5.42
C LEU A 50 -8.05 19.47 6.21
N THR A 51 -9.31 19.09 6.37
CA THR A 51 -10.19 19.72 7.34
C THR A 51 -9.84 19.30 8.77
N GLU A 52 -10.21 20.10 9.76
CA GLU A 52 -9.94 19.80 11.18
C GLU A 52 -10.54 18.45 11.61
N GLY A 53 -11.76 18.14 11.19
CA GLY A 53 -12.41 16.87 11.50
C GLY A 53 -11.68 15.67 10.89
N GLN A 54 -11.21 15.80 9.65
CA GLN A 54 -10.43 14.75 8.97
C GLN A 54 -9.09 14.52 9.68
N TRP A 55 -8.39 15.60 10.04
CA TRP A 55 -7.10 15.50 10.74
C TRP A 55 -7.25 14.91 12.13
N LYS A 56 -8.24 15.36 12.91
CA LYS A 56 -8.54 14.81 14.23
C LYS A 56 -8.81 13.30 14.17
N GLY A 57 -9.57 12.85 13.17
CA GLY A 57 -9.81 11.42 12.95
C GLY A 57 -8.53 10.64 12.67
N LEU A 58 -7.60 11.21 11.88
CA LEU A 58 -6.30 10.58 11.60
C LEU A 58 -5.38 10.53 12.81
N VAL A 59 -5.28 11.63 13.57
CA VAL A 59 -4.48 11.68 14.81
C VAL A 59 -5.00 10.66 15.83
N ASN A 60 -6.31 10.62 16.07
CA ASN A 60 -6.92 9.62 16.95
C ASN A 60 -6.60 8.18 16.51
N HIS A 61 -6.68 7.92 15.20
CA HIS A 61 -6.34 6.61 14.66
C HIS A 61 -4.86 6.26 14.85
N TRP A 62 -3.94 7.21 14.77
CA TRP A 62 -2.51 6.93 15.00
C TRP A 62 -2.13 6.85 16.47
N ASP A 63 -2.87 7.52 17.36
CA ASP A 63 -2.68 7.46 18.81
C ASP A 63 -3.30 6.21 19.45
N ASP A 64 -4.19 5.53 18.72
CA ASP A 64 -4.72 4.25 19.13
C ASP A 64 -3.60 3.19 19.31
N LYS A 65 -3.58 2.57 20.49
CA LYS A 65 -2.55 1.59 20.89
C LYS A 65 -2.58 0.34 20.00
N GLU A 66 -3.77 -0.10 19.58
CA GLU A 66 -3.87 -1.27 18.71
C GLU A 66 -3.26 -0.98 17.34
N THR A 67 -3.56 0.19 16.78
CA THR A 67 -2.96 0.66 15.53
C THR A 67 -1.44 0.77 15.63
N GLN A 68 -0.91 1.29 16.73
CA GLN A 68 0.54 1.36 16.97
C GLN A 68 1.18 -0.01 17.09
N LYS A 69 0.55 -0.93 17.83
CA LYS A 69 1.01 -2.32 17.96
C LYS A 69 1.12 -2.99 16.59
N ARG A 70 0.05 -2.94 15.79
CA ARG A 70 0.04 -3.48 14.42
C ARG A 70 1.11 -2.84 13.54
N ALA A 71 1.33 -1.54 13.67
CA ALA A 71 2.38 -0.85 12.92
C ALA A 71 3.79 -1.32 13.30
N ALA A 72 4.06 -1.55 14.58
CA ALA A 72 5.33 -2.09 15.07
C ALA A 72 5.56 -3.53 14.58
N GLU A 73 4.55 -4.40 14.72
CA GLU A 73 4.60 -5.78 14.22
C GLU A 73 4.85 -5.82 12.70
N ASN A 74 4.15 -4.99 11.93
CA ASN A 74 4.37 -4.88 10.49
C ASN A 74 5.78 -4.41 10.15
N ALA A 75 6.35 -3.48 10.93
CA ALA A 75 7.74 -3.03 10.73
C ALA A 75 8.73 -4.17 11.00
N GLU A 76 8.54 -4.96 12.06
CA GLU A 76 9.37 -6.12 12.36
C GLU A 76 9.24 -7.22 11.30
N HIS A 77 8.02 -7.54 10.87
CA HIS A 77 7.80 -8.48 9.76
C HIS A 77 8.47 -8.02 8.47
N ARG A 78 8.45 -6.71 8.17
CA ARG A 78 9.14 -6.14 7.00
C ARG A 78 10.65 -6.21 7.12
N LYS A 79 11.23 -6.07 8.31
CA LYS A 79 12.68 -6.29 8.55
C LYS A 79 13.08 -7.75 8.36
N GLN A 80 12.22 -8.69 8.79
CA GLN A 80 12.44 -10.13 8.68
C GLN A 80 12.09 -10.71 7.30
N GLN A 81 11.55 -9.89 6.39
CA GLN A 81 11.19 -10.32 5.04
C GLN A 81 12.44 -10.74 4.25
N LYS A 82 12.67 -12.07 4.16
CA LYS A 82 13.81 -12.67 3.45
C LYS A 82 13.70 -12.56 1.93
N VAL A 83 12.48 -12.64 1.41
CA VAL A 83 12.21 -12.55 -0.03
C VAL A 83 11.47 -11.27 -0.32
N LYS A 84 12.13 -10.35 -1.02
CA LYS A 84 11.48 -9.18 -1.62
C LYS A 84 10.93 -9.64 -2.96
N HIS A 85 9.64 -9.41 -3.18
CA HIS A 85 9.03 -9.66 -4.48
C HIS A 85 9.69 -8.76 -5.52
N THR A 86 10.36 -9.37 -6.49
CA THR A 86 11.13 -8.69 -7.54
C THR A 86 10.32 -8.46 -8.81
N MET A 87 9.00 -8.73 -8.83
CA MET A 87 8.25 -8.41 -10.05
C MET A 87 8.28 -6.91 -10.26
N GLY A 88 8.97 -6.48 -11.32
CA GLY A 88 8.94 -5.12 -11.79
C GLY A 88 7.57 -4.78 -12.39
N LYS A 89 7.55 -3.90 -13.38
CA LYS A 89 6.31 -3.52 -14.09
C LYS A 89 5.79 -4.61 -15.04
N LYS A 90 6.51 -5.72 -15.13
CA LYS A 90 6.19 -6.83 -16.03
C LYS A 90 5.18 -7.76 -15.35
N ASN A 91 4.08 -8.05 -16.05
CA ASN A 91 3.03 -8.92 -15.56
C ASN A 91 3.46 -10.39 -15.64
N VAL A 92 2.94 -11.20 -14.71
CA VAL A 92 3.21 -12.65 -14.62
C VAL A 92 2.94 -13.35 -15.94
N ALA A 93 1.83 -13.04 -16.61
CA ALA A 93 1.47 -13.66 -17.89
C ALA A 93 2.52 -13.42 -18.98
N ARG A 94 3.12 -12.22 -19.04
CA ARG A 94 4.19 -11.94 -20.01
C ARG A 94 5.47 -12.68 -19.66
N CYS A 95 5.81 -12.78 -18.38
CA CYS A 95 6.95 -13.58 -17.95
C CYS A 95 6.78 -15.07 -18.28
N VAL A 96 5.59 -15.62 -18.07
CA VAL A 96 5.29 -17.01 -18.44
C VAL A 96 5.46 -17.22 -19.94
N ALA A 97 4.97 -16.29 -20.77
CA ALA A 97 5.12 -16.37 -22.22
C ALA A 97 6.59 -16.29 -22.67
N GLU A 98 7.35 -15.34 -22.15
CA GLU A 98 8.78 -15.18 -22.45
C GLU A 98 9.60 -16.41 -21.99
N LEU A 99 9.32 -16.93 -20.79
CA LEU A 99 9.97 -18.14 -20.29
C LEU A 99 9.59 -19.39 -21.10
N ALA A 100 8.35 -19.49 -21.59
CA ALA A 100 7.95 -20.58 -22.45
C ALA A 100 8.68 -20.52 -23.80
N GLU A 101 8.88 -19.32 -24.36
CA GLU A 101 9.68 -19.12 -25.58
C GLU A 101 11.15 -19.52 -25.36
N GLU A 102 11.76 -19.08 -24.25
CA GLU A 102 13.13 -19.47 -23.87
C GLU A 102 13.28 -20.99 -23.65
N ASN A 103 12.24 -21.65 -23.13
CA ASN A 103 12.21 -23.10 -22.89
C ASN A 103 11.79 -23.91 -24.13
N GLY A 104 11.79 -23.32 -25.33
CA GLY A 104 11.46 -24.02 -26.58
C GLY A 104 9.99 -24.41 -26.68
N GLY A 105 9.09 -23.66 -26.06
CA GLY A 105 7.64 -23.87 -26.04
C GLY A 105 7.12 -24.58 -24.78
N ASN A 106 7.99 -25.04 -23.88
CA ASN A 106 7.57 -25.71 -22.66
C ASN A 106 7.15 -24.70 -21.57
N PRO A 107 6.00 -24.91 -20.90
CA PRO A 107 5.54 -24.00 -19.87
C PRO A 107 6.51 -24.00 -18.67
N PRO A 108 6.91 -22.81 -18.17
CA PRO A 108 7.74 -22.71 -16.96
C PRO A 108 6.97 -23.14 -15.71
N THR A 109 7.70 -23.61 -14.70
CA THR A 109 7.11 -23.86 -13.39
C THR A 109 6.88 -22.55 -12.63
N GLU A 110 6.03 -22.58 -11.60
CA GLU A 110 5.81 -21.41 -10.73
C GLU A 110 7.10 -20.96 -10.04
N GLY A 111 8.01 -21.89 -9.74
CA GLY A 111 9.32 -21.59 -9.17
C GLY A 111 10.22 -20.83 -10.15
N ASP A 112 10.20 -21.18 -11.43
CA ASP A 112 10.98 -20.50 -12.47
C ASP A 112 10.52 -19.06 -12.66
N VAL A 113 9.20 -18.86 -12.65
CA VAL A 113 8.56 -17.53 -12.74
C VAL A 113 8.85 -16.69 -11.49
N PHE A 114 9.02 -17.33 -10.33
CA PHE A 114 9.31 -16.66 -9.05
C PHE A 114 10.78 -16.26 -8.90
N ILE A 115 11.71 -17.08 -9.41
CA ILE A 115 13.16 -16.86 -9.29
C ILE A 115 13.64 -15.84 -10.33
N LYS A 116 13.04 -15.80 -11.53
CA LYS A 116 13.43 -14.84 -12.56
C LYS A 116 13.01 -13.42 -12.16
N PRO A 117 13.93 -12.46 -12.03
CA PRO A 117 13.57 -11.06 -11.84
C PRO A 117 12.82 -10.58 -13.09
N MET A 118 11.58 -10.08 -12.94
CA MET A 118 10.72 -9.64 -14.05
C MET A 118 10.98 -8.21 -14.51
#